data_AF-A0A945X3L9-F1
#
_entry.id   AF-A0A945X3L9-F1
#
_cell.length_a   1.000
_cell.length_b   1.000
_cell.length_c   1.000
_cell.angle_alpha   90.00
_cell.angle_beta   90.00
_cell.angle_gamma   90.00
#
_symmetry.space_group_name_H-M   'P 1'
#
loop_
_entity.id
_entity.type
_entity.pdbx_description
1 polymer ?
#
loop_
_entity_poly.entity_id
_entity_poly.type
_entity_poly.pdbx_seq_one_letter_code
_entity_poly.pdbx_strand_id
1 'polypeptide(L)'
;MTGAGGDFLGLGLPTMMERLVLGAIERCLDVARQKAIARDGESQRRLDWRGNLSVLRDVLVERNYKASTADKYMACVSRFLRSVRCCRPQELRDDDVLEFLDELRQSGRGNATLRLHLCALRTVFDRLLELGITADIKHAPRPLQRRPATEEEVRQLMIASPPGRDRLVIDMLNRSKLRPGQLRLLAARTDESLSSGTWDGARKKSGSPKPVPFELTPADTQGVCWLLPSARGPGPLSTRTIRRIVERVSRSRSIHATCTALRKADDVPWQAVA
;
A
#
# COMPACT_ATOMS: atom_id res chain seq x y z
N MET A 1 4.95 -35.34 -5.99
CA MET A 1 3.98 -34.79 -5.01
C MET A 1 3.15 -33.72 -5.69
N THR A 2 2.04 -34.19 -6.24
CA THR A 2 1.02 -33.46 -6.98
C THR A 2 0.12 -32.72 -5.99
N GLY A 3 0.14 -31.38 -6.04
CA GLY A 3 -0.80 -30.55 -5.29
C GLY A 3 -2.06 -30.35 -6.13
N ALA A 4 -3.16 -30.95 -5.68
CA ALA A 4 -4.47 -30.93 -6.31
C ALA A 4 -4.91 -29.51 -6.69
N GLY A 5 -5.05 -29.28 -8.01
CA GLY A 5 -5.94 -28.26 -8.52
C GLY A 5 -7.36 -28.69 -8.18
N GLY A 6 -8.00 -27.96 -7.28
CA GLY A 6 -9.42 -28.10 -7.02
C GLY A 6 -10.18 -27.61 -8.24
N ASP A 7 -10.71 -28.55 -9.01
CA ASP A 7 -11.81 -28.33 -9.93
C ASP A 7 -12.93 -27.59 -9.18
N PHE A 8 -13.34 -26.44 -9.71
CA PHE A 8 -14.56 -25.77 -9.30
C PHE A 8 -15.35 -25.39 -10.54
N LEU A 9 -15.78 -26.42 -11.27
CA LEU A 9 -16.90 -26.31 -12.19
C LEU A 9 -18.16 -26.70 -11.39
N GLY A 10 -18.92 -25.70 -10.98
CA GLY A 10 -20.24 -25.88 -10.39
C GLY A 10 -21.06 -24.65 -10.67
N LEU A 11 -22.13 -24.81 -11.46
CA LEU A 11 -23.19 -23.84 -11.69
C LEU A 11 -23.83 -23.45 -10.35
N GLY A 12 -23.16 -22.58 -9.61
CA GLY A 12 -23.58 -22.10 -8.30
C GLY A 12 -24.29 -20.78 -8.49
N LEU A 13 -25.54 -20.69 -8.02
CA LEU A 13 -26.13 -19.38 -7.77
C LEU A 13 -25.13 -18.52 -6.98
N PRO A 14 -24.92 -17.24 -7.32
CA PRO A 14 -23.98 -16.40 -6.62
C PRO A 14 -24.25 -16.49 -5.13
N THR A 15 -23.18 -16.71 -4.35
CA THR A 15 -23.23 -16.77 -2.90
C THR A 15 -23.94 -15.51 -2.38
N MET A 16 -24.56 -15.58 -1.20
CA MET A 16 -25.26 -14.42 -0.63
C MET A 16 -24.39 -13.15 -0.64
N MET A 17 -23.09 -13.31 -0.38
CA MET A 17 -22.11 -12.22 -0.43
C MET A 17 -21.86 -11.68 -1.84
N GLU A 18 -21.81 -12.54 -2.86
CA GLU A 18 -21.67 -12.13 -4.26
C GLU A 18 -22.90 -11.37 -4.74
N ARG A 19 -24.11 -11.79 -4.34
CA ARG A 19 -25.35 -11.04 -4.63
C ARG A 19 -25.36 -9.67 -3.96
N LEU A 20 -24.87 -9.58 -2.72
CA LEU A 20 -24.75 -8.31 -2.02
C LEU A 20 -23.77 -7.35 -2.72
N VAL A 21 -22.64 -7.87 -3.20
CA VAL A 21 -21.66 -7.08 -3.95
C VAL A 21 -22.20 -6.69 -5.32
N LEU A 22 -22.85 -7.61 -6.02
CA LEU A 22 -23.49 -7.33 -7.31
C LEU A 22 -24.54 -6.21 -7.16
N GLY A 23 -25.45 -6.34 -6.19
CA GLY A 23 -26.46 -5.32 -5.91
C GLY A 23 -25.86 -3.98 -5.47
N ALA A 24 -24.73 -3.99 -4.75
CA ALA A 24 -23.99 -2.76 -4.43
C ALA A 24 -23.44 -2.08 -5.68
N ILE A 25 -22.91 -2.85 -6.63
CA ILE A 25 -22.40 -2.34 -7.90
C ILE A 25 -23.54 -1.85 -8.79
N GLU A 26 -24.66 -2.57 -8.87
CA GLU A 26 -25.87 -2.15 -9.59
C GLU A 26 -26.36 -0.79 -9.10
N ARG A 27 -26.54 -0.61 -7.78
CA ARG A 27 -26.91 0.69 -7.20
C ARG A 27 -25.92 1.80 -7.58
N CYS A 28 -24.64 1.45 -7.64
CA CYS A 28 -23.59 2.38 -8.05
C CYS A 28 -23.72 2.76 -9.54
N LEU A 29 -23.96 1.80 -10.44
CA LEU A 29 -24.14 2.05 -11.86
C LEU A 29 -25.44 2.81 -12.17
N ASP A 30 -26.54 2.52 -11.49
CA ASP A 30 -27.79 3.27 -11.59
C ASP A 30 -27.59 4.76 -11.27
N VAL A 31 -26.77 5.04 -10.24
CA VAL A 31 -26.38 6.42 -9.89
C VAL A 31 -25.55 7.06 -11.00
N ALA A 32 -24.64 6.34 -11.64
CA ALA A 32 -23.87 6.85 -12.78
C ALA A 32 -24.81 7.21 -13.95
N ARG A 33 -25.79 6.34 -14.24
CA ARG A 33 -26.81 6.56 -15.27
C ARG A 33 -27.63 7.81 -14.99
N GLN A 34 -28.15 7.96 -13.78
CA GLN A 34 -28.95 9.13 -13.38
C GLN A 34 -28.16 10.43 -13.58
N LYS A 35 -26.85 10.43 -13.29
CA LYS A 35 -25.98 11.58 -13.55
C LYS A 35 -25.77 11.87 -15.03
N ALA A 36 -25.65 10.84 -15.87
CA ALA A 36 -25.53 11.01 -17.31
C ALA A 36 -26.80 11.67 -17.91
N ILE A 37 -27.97 11.35 -17.35
CA ILE A 37 -29.26 11.93 -17.74
C ILE A 37 -29.44 13.34 -17.18
N ALA A 38 -29.09 13.57 -15.91
CA ALA A 38 -29.31 14.83 -15.19
C ALA A 38 -28.21 15.89 -15.43
N ARG A 39 -27.77 16.09 -16.68
CA ARG A 39 -26.73 17.08 -17.02
C ARG A 39 -27.10 18.55 -16.78
N ASP A 40 -28.31 18.84 -16.27
CA ASP A 40 -28.70 20.15 -15.74
C ASP A 40 -29.06 20.11 -14.25
N GLY A 41 -28.49 21.05 -13.49
CA GLY A 41 -29.10 21.54 -12.25
C GLY A 41 -28.76 20.83 -10.93
N GLU A 42 -27.54 21.06 -10.44
CA GLU A 42 -27.24 21.46 -9.04
C GLU A 42 -27.60 20.54 -7.85
N SER A 43 -28.36 19.45 -7.99
CA SER A 43 -28.74 18.58 -6.85
C SER A 43 -27.83 17.36 -6.63
N GLN A 44 -26.58 17.43 -7.10
CA GLN A 44 -25.51 16.49 -6.80
C GLN A 44 -25.02 16.62 -5.35
N ARG A 45 -25.91 16.45 -4.36
CA ARG A 45 -25.48 16.09 -3.00
C ARG A 45 -24.60 14.85 -3.15
N ARG A 46 -23.29 15.01 -2.86
CA ARG A 46 -22.22 14.04 -3.08
C ARG A 46 -22.69 12.62 -2.76
N LEU A 47 -23.15 11.88 -3.78
CA LEU A 47 -23.54 10.48 -3.62
C LEU A 47 -22.37 9.73 -2.99
N ASP A 48 -22.64 9.13 -1.83
CA ASP A 48 -21.60 8.44 -1.07
C ASP A 48 -21.36 7.04 -1.64
N TRP A 49 -20.60 6.99 -2.72
CA TRP A 49 -20.10 5.74 -3.31
C TRP A 49 -19.37 4.85 -2.30
N ARG A 50 -18.83 5.41 -1.21
CA ARG A 50 -18.12 4.62 -0.19
C ARG A 50 -19.10 3.81 0.65
N GLY A 51 -20.23 4.41 1.02
CA GLY A 51 -21.32 3.69 1.68
C GLY A 51 -21.82 2.52 0.84
N ASN A 52 -22.03 2.75 -0.46
CA ASN A 52 -22.55 1.71 -1.36
C ASN A 52 -21.59 0.54 -1.58
N LEU A 53 -20.27 0.77 -1.61
CA LEU A 53 -19.26 -0.27 -1.82
C LEU A 53 -18.60 -0.78 -0.53
N SER A 54 -19.09 -0.38 0.65
CA SER A 54 -18.58 -0.86 1.94
C SER A 54 -18.64 -2.39 2.04
N VAL A 55 -19.72 -3.00 1.54
CA VAL A 55 -19.88 -4.46 1.44
C VAL A 55 -18.74 -5.14 0.69
N LEU A 56 -18.24 -4.53 -0.40
CA LEU A 56 -17.11 -5.10 -1.16
C LEU A 56 -15.86 -5.22 -0.28
N ARG A 57 -15.63 -4.23 0.60
CA ARG A 57 -14.51 -4.29 1.54
C ARG A 57 -14.65 -5.47 2.48
N ASP A 58 -15.83 -5.69 3.03
CA ASP A 58 -16.08 -6.74 4.01
C ASP A 58 -15.95 -8.13 3.38
N VAL A 59 -16.51 -8.32 2.18
CA VAL A 59 -16.31 -9.55 1.38
C VAL A 59 -14.84 -9.84 1.10
N LEU A 60 -14.06 -8.81 0.73
CA LEU A 60 -12.63 -8.99 0.50
C LEU A 60 -11.89 -9.36 1.80
N VAL A 61 -12.27 -8.79 2.94
CA VAL A 61 -11.68 -9.14 4.24
C VAL A 61 -12.03 -10.58 4.63
N GLU A 62 -13.27 -11.02 4.45
CA GLU A 62 -13.71 -12.40 4.65
C GLU A 62 -12.96 -13.39 3.75
N ARG A 63 -12.65 -12.99 2.51
CA ARG A 63 -11.76 -13.73 1.60
C ARG A 63 -10.27 -13.62 1.96
N ASN A 64 -9.94 -13.29 3.21
CA ASN A 64 -8.58 -13.19 3.76
C ASN A 64 -7.67 -12.13 3.11
N TYR A 65 -8.23 -11.13 2.41
CA TYR A 65 -7.44 -9.99 2.00
C TYR A 65 -7.16 -9.10 3.21
N LYS A 66 -5.93 -8.56 3.29
CA LYS A 66 -5.62 -7.52 4.28
C LYS A 66 -6.58 -6.34 4.11
N ALA A 67 -7.10 -5.78 5.20
CA ALA A 67 -7.98 -4.61 5.17
C ALA A 67 -7.45 -3.47 4.28
N SER A 68 -6.15 -3.14 4.42
CA SER A 68 -5.50 -2.12 3.58
C SER A 68 -5.43 -2.45 2.07
N THR A 69 -5.58 -3.71 1.68
CA THR A 69 -5.72 -4.14 0.27
C THR A 69 -7.18 -4.04 -0.16
N ALA A 70 -8.13 -4.46 0.70
CA ALA A 70 -9.56 -4.32 0.45
C ALA A 70 -9.94 -2.84 0.21
N ASP A 71 -9.46 -1.93 1.05
CA ASP A 71 -9.68 -0.49 0.89
C ASP A 71 -9.18 0.04 -0.45
N LYS A 72 -8.02 -0.46 -0.93
CA LYS A 72 -7.45 -0.07 -2.23
C LYS A 72 -8.29 -0.60 -3.38
N TYR A 73 -8.72 -1.85 -3.30
CA TYR A 73 -9.53 -2.47 -4.34
C TYR A 73 -10.90 -1.79 -4.43
N MET A 74 -11.55 -1.55 -3.30
CA MET A 74 -12.78 -0.74 -3.22
C MET A 74 -12.58 0.64 -3.85
N ALA A 75 -11.49 1.34 -3.55
CA ALA A 75 -11.20 2.64 -4.15
C ALA A 75 -10.96 2.56 -5.68
N CYS A 76 -10.27 1.52 -6.15
CA CYS A 76 -10.03 1.29 -7.57
C CYS A 76 -11.33 0.99 -8.34
N VAL A 77 -12.17 0.11 -7.80
CA VAL A 77 -13.48 -0.25 -8.37
C VAL A 77 -14.42 0.95 -8.35
N SER A 78 -14.49 1.67 -7.23
CA SER A 78 -15.29 2.90 -7.15
C SER A 78 -14.88 3.94 -8.18
N ARG A 79 -13.58 4.04 -8.51
CA ARG A 79 -13.10 4.95 -9.55
C ARG A 79 -13.55 4.51 -10.95
N PHE A 80 -13.47 3.22 -11.25
CA PHE A 80 -13.93 2.64 -12.52
C PHE A 80 -15.45 2.79 -12.70
N LEU A 81 -16.24 2.47 -11.68
CA LEU A 81 -17.69 2.60 -11.74
C LEU A 81 -18.19 4.04 -11.94
N ARG A 82 -17.32 5.03 -11.71
CA ARG A 82 -17.61 6.45 -11.99
C ARG A 82 -17.27 6.87 -13.42
N SER A 83 -16.43 6.13 -14.13
CA SER A 83 -16.07 6.44 -15.52
C SER A 83 -17.00 5.77 -16.52
N VAL A 84 -17.52 4.59 -16.19
CA VAL A 84 -18.40 3.83 -17.09
C VAL A 84 -19.80 4.45 -17.20
N ARG A 85 -20.42 4.26 -18.37
CA ARG A 85 -21.79 4.74 -18.66
C ARG A 85 -22.87 3.66 -18.51
N CYS A 86 -22.46 2.40 -18.43
CA CYS A 86 -23.37 1.26 -18.31
C CYS A 86 -24.18 1.30 -17.02
N CYS A 87 -25.36 0.69 -17.03
CA CYS A 87 -26.29 0.71 -15.90
C CYS A 87 -26.28 -0.61 -15.13
N ARG A 88 -25.82 -1.68 -15.79
CA ARG A 88 -25.80 -3.03 -15.22
C ARG A 88 -24.41 -3.64 -15.28
N PRO A 89 -23.99 -4.40 -14.25
CA PRO A 89 -22.68 -5.07 -14.25
C PRO A 89 -22.50 -6.03 -15.42
N GLN A 90 -23.57 -6.69 -15.87
CA GLN A 90 -23.57 -7.66 -16.97
C GLN A 90 -23.43 -6.99 -18.35
N GLU A 91 -23.63 -5.68 -18.44
CA GLU A 91 -23.41 -4.89 -19.65
C GLU A 91 -21.95 -4.43 -19.78
N LEU A 92 -21.15 -4.55 -18.73
CA LEU A 92 -19.73 -4.19 -18.79
C LEU A 92 -19.00 -5.10 -19.77
N ARG A 93 -18.11 -4.50 -20.56
CA ARG A 93 -17.25 -5.18 -21.53
C ARG A 93 -15.78 -4.88 -21.23
N ASP A 94 -14.91 -5.61 -21.91
CA ASP A 94 -13.48 -5.36 -21.93
C ASP A 94 -13.16 -3.96 -22.48
N ASP A 95 -13.90 -3.48 -23.48
CA ASP A 95 -13.79 -2.12 -24.02
C ASP A 95 -13.95 -1.03 -22.95
N ASP A 96 -14.91 -1.17 -22.02
CA ASP A 96 -15.08 -0.22 -20.90
C ASP A 96 -13.84 -0.16 -20.01
N VAL A 97 -13.20 -1.31 -19.79
CA VAL A 97 -12.00 -1.43 -18.98
C VAL A 97 -10.80 -0.82 -19.73
N LEU A 98 -10.70 -1.04 -21.04
CA LEU A 98 -9.66 -0.47 -21.88
C LEU A 98 -9.77 1.06 -21.95
N GLU A 99 -10.98 1.59 -22.17
CA GLU A 99 -11.25 3.04 -22.16
C GLU A 99 -10.84 3.64 -20.81
N PHE A 100 -11.27 3.04 -19.70
CA PHE A 100 -10.87 3.50 -18.36
C PHE A 100 -9.36 3.46 -18.12
N LEU A 101 -8.67 2.41 -18.56
CA LEU A 101 -7.22 2.30 -18.42
C LEU A 101 -6.50 3.34 -19.28
N ASP A 102 -7.04 3.67 -20.46
CA ASP A 102 -6.51 4.72 -21.32
C ASP A 102 -6.74 6.11 -20.71
N GLU A 103 -7.91 6.41 -20.16
CA GLU A 103 -8.15 7.64 -19.38
C GLU A 103 -7.15 7.80 -18.22
N LEU A 104 -6.86 6.72 -17.49
CA LEU A 104 -5.85 6.74 -16.45
C LEU A 104 -4.46 7.05 -17.02
N ARG A 105 -4.13 6.50 -18.19
CA ARG A 105 -2.86 6.75 -18.87
C ARG A 105 -2.75 8.20 -19.36
N GLN A 106 -3.79 8.71 -20.02
CA GLN A 106 -3.89 10.09 -20.50
C GLN A 106 -3.81 11.10 -19.35
N SER A 107 -4.36 10.77 -18.18
CA SER A 107 -4.22 11.57 -16.94
C SER A 107 -2.85 11.44 -16.24
N GLY A 108 -1.85 10.85 -16.91
CA GLY A 108 -0.46 10.78 -16.44
C GLY A 108 -0.22 9.72 -15.34
N ARG A 109 -1.10 8.73 -15.18
CA ARG A 109 -0.89 7.66 -14.18
C ARG A 109 0.11 6.63 -14.71
N GLY A 110 1.16 6.38 -13.93
CA GLY A 110 2.18 5.39 -14.30
C GLY A 110 1.70 3.93 -14.24
N ASN A 111 2.47 3.03 -14.85
CA ASN A 111 2.13 1.60 -14.99
C ASN A 111 1.79 0.89 -13.67
N ALA A 112 2.40 1.29 -12.55
CA ALA A 112 2.09 0.71 -11.23
C ALA A 112 0.61 0.90 -10.84
N THR A 113 0.05 2.08 -11.16
CA THR A 113 -1.34 2.43 -10.91
C THR A 113 -2.27 1.66 -11.84
N LEU A 114 -1.97 1.63 -13.14
CA LEU A 114 -2.74 0.86 -14.13
C LEU A 114 -2.83 -0.62 -13.74
N ARG A 115 -1.71 -1.22 -13.33
CA ARG A 115 -1.67 -2.61 -12.84
C ARG A 115 -2.53 -2.80 -11.59
N LEU A 116 -2.49 -1.88 -10.64
CA LEU A 116 -3.29 -1.97 -9.42
C LEU A 116 -4.78 -1.93 -9.74
N HIS A 117 -5.21 -1.02 -10.63
CA HIS A 117 -6.58 -0.94 -11.08
C HIS A 117 -7.00 -2.24 -11.76
N LEU A 118 -6.25 -2.73 -12.76
CA LEU A 118 -6.58 -3.98 -13.45
C LEU A 118 -6.63 -5.18 -12.50
N CYS A 119 -5.72 -5.28 -11.52
CA CYS A 119 -5.77 -6.34 -10.50
C CYS A 119 -7.04 -6.25 -9.63
N ALA A 120 -7.46 -5.05 -9.25
CA ALA A 120 -8.69 -4.85 -8.49
C ALA A 120 -9.92 -5.23 -9.31
N LEU A 121 -10.00 -4.76 -10.57
CA LEU A 121 -11.09 -5.09 -11.49
C LEU A 121 -11.18 -6.58 -11.74
N ARG A 122 -10.07 -7.25 -12.07
CA ARG A 122 -10.01 -8.70 -12.23
C ARG A 122 -10.44 -9.46 -10.98
N THR A 123 -10.09 -8.96 -9.80
CA THR A 123 -10.49 -9.62 -8.54
C THR A 123 -11.99 -9.51 -8.32
N VAL A 124 -12.60 -8.37 -8.64
CA VAL A 124 -14.01 -8.13 -8.36
C VAL A 124 -14.91 -8.65 -9.48
N PHE A 125 -14.67 -8.24 -10.72
CA PHE A 125 -15.54 -8.60 -11.83
C PHE A 125 -15.32 -10.03 -12.31
N ASP A 126 -14.07 -10.50 -12.41
CA ASP A 126 -13.82 -11.85 -12.97
C ASP A 126 -13.84 -12.94 -11.90
N ARG A 127 -13.28 -12.70 -10.70
CA ARG A 127 -13.15 -13.75 -9.67
C ARG A 127 -14.25 -13.76 -8.61
N LEU A 128 -14.94 -12.65 -8.41
CA LEU A 128 -16.00 -12.54 -7.42
C LEU A 128 -17.37 -12.53 -8.09
N LEU A 129 -17.51 -11.92 -9.27
CA LEU A 129 -18.78 -11.85 -9.99
C LEU A 129 -18.82 -12.71 -11.26
N GLU A 130 -17.71 -13.35 -11.62
CA GLU A 130 -17.62 -14.26 -12.78
C GLU A 130 -18.04 -13.64 -14.12
N LEU A 131 -17.84 -12.33 -14.28
CA LEU A 131 -18.24 -11.58 -15.48
C LEU A 131 -17.21 -11.60 -16.60
N GLY A 132 -15.96 -11.98 -16.32
CA GLY A 132 -14.91 -12.17 -17.33
C GLY A 132 -14.46 -10.91 -18.09
N ILE A 133 -14.85 -9.71 -17.67
CA ILE A 133 -14.61 -8.46 -18.40
C ILE A 133 -13.11 -8.07 -18.52
N THR A 134 -12.21 -8.71 -17.76
CA THR A 134 -10.77 -8.44 -17.88
C THR A 134 -9.95 -9.62 -18.39
N ALA A 135 -10.57 -10.69 -18.89
CA ALA A 135 -9.90 -11.93 -19.26
C ALA A 135 -8.74 -11.72 -20.25
N ASP A 136 -8.96 -10.96 -21.32
CA ASP A 136 -7.99 -10.77 -22.41
C ASP A 136 -7.05 -9.56 -22.22
N ILE A 137 -7.24 -8.79 -21.15
CA ILE A 137 -6.48 -7.56 -20.92
C ILE A 137 -5.13 -7.86 -20.27
N LYS A 138 -4.05 -7.58 -21.01
CA LYS A 138 -2.68 -7.76 -20.51
C LYS A 138 -2.34 -6.69 -19.46
N HIS A 139 -1.56 -7.08 -18.45
CA HIS A 139 -1.05 -6.12 -17.47
C HIS A 139 -0.02 -5.17 -18.10
N ALA A 140 -0.12 -3.89 -17.76
CA ALA A 140 0.93 -2.92 -18.08
C ALA A 140 2.31 -3.37 -17.54
N PRO A 141 3.42 -3.01 -18.21
CA PRO A 141 4.77 -3.42 -17.79
C PRO A 141 5.06 -3.08 -16.32
N ARG A 142 5.80 -3.95 -15.63
CA ARG A 142 6.17 -3.69 -14.23
C ARG A 142 7.06 -2.44 -14.19
N PRO A 143 6.81 -1.47 -13.29
CA PRO A 143 7.71 -0.34 -13.12
C PRO A 143 9.12 -0.84 -12.76
N LEU A 144 10.14 -0.15 -13.28
CA LEU A 144 11.53 -0.43 -12.94
C LEU A 144 11.72 -0.34 -11.42
N GLN A 145 12.52 -1.25 -10.88
CA GLN A 145 12.86 -1.20 -9.47
C GLN A 145 13.73 0.04 -9.21
N ARG A 146 13.49 0.70 -8.08
CA ARG A 146 14.39 1.76 -7.62
C ARG A 146 15.77 1.19 -7.32
N ARG A 147 16.80 1.89 -7.79
CA ARG A 147 18.19 1.58 -7.46
C ARG A 147 18.45 1.71 -5.95
N PRO A 148 19.36 0.90 -5.39
CA PRO A 148 19.94 1.17 -4.09
C PRO A 148 20.59 2.57 -4.03
N ALA A 149 20.64 3.16 -2.83
CA ALA A 149 21.51 4.33 -2.62
C ALA A 149 22.98 3.85 -2.63
N THR A 150 23.88 4.66 -3.17
CA THR A 150 25.32 4.36 -3.10
C THR A 150 25.85 4.61 -1.70
N GLU A 151 27.02 4.05 -1.37
CA GLU A 151 27.70 4.31 -0.11
C GLU A 151 27.91 5.83 0.12
N GLU A 152 28.35 6.54 -0.93
CA GLU A 152 28.56 7.99 -0.85
C GLU A 152 27.26 8.75 -0.61
N GLU A 153 26.15 8.35 -1.25
CA GLU A 153 24.84 8.94 -0.97
C GLU A 153 24.42 8.71 0.48
N VAL A 154 24.66 7.53 1.04
CA VAL A 154 24.36 7.23 2.45
C VAL A 154 25.22 8.09 3.36
N ARG A 155 26.53 8.19 3.10
CA ARG A 155 27.47 9.03 3.86
C ARG A 155 27.03 10.50 3.86
N GLN A 156 26.72 11.05 2.69
CA GLN A 156 26.25 12.43 2.55
C GLN A 156 24.93 12.69 3.30
N LEU A 157 24.01 11.73 3.29
CA LEU A 157 22.76 11.84 4.06
C LEU A 157 23.02 11.82 5.56
N MET A 158 23.93 10.97 6.04
CA MET A 158 24.30 10.89 7.44
C MET A 158 24.93 12.19 7.94
N ILE A 159 25.87 12.76 7.17
CA ILE A 159 26.51 14.06 7.46
C ILE A 159 25.48 15.19 7.46
N ALA A 160 24.58 15.22 6.47
CA ALA A 160 23.56 16.25 6.35
C ALA A 160 22.44 16.17 7.40
N SER A 161 22.32 15.04 8.10
CA SER A 161 21.28 14.83 9.11
C SER A 161 21.65 15.50 10.42
N PRO A 162 20.76 16.32 11.02
CA PRO A 162 20.97 16.84 12.37
C PRO A 162 21.20 15.71 13.38
N PRO A 163 22.09 15.89 14.37
CA PRO A 163 22.29 14.90 15.42
C PRO A 163 20.98 14.62 16.18
N GLY A 164 20.84 13.39 16.70
CA GLY A 164 19.63 12.91 17.37
C GLY A 164 18.71 12.12 16.45
N ARG A 165 17.39 12.35 16.57
CA ARG A 165 16.34 11.48 16.00
C ARG A 165 16.46 11.25 14.50
N ASP A 166 16.72 12.30 13.73
CA ASP A 166 16.66 12.21 12.27
C ASP A 166 17.84 11.42 11.69
N ARG A 167 19.03 11.60 12.27
CA ARG A 167 20.22 10.81 11.97
C ARG A 167 20.03 9.35 12.39
N LEU A 168 19.49 9.10 13.58
CA LEU A 168 19.17 7.73 14.04
C LEU A 168 18.21 7.01 13.08
N VAL A 169 17.21 7.71 12.53
CA VAL A 169 16.30 7.12 11.53
C VAL A 169 17.03 6.69 10.26
N ILE A 170 17.94 7.51 9.73
CA ILE A 170 18.67 7.21 8.50
C ILE A 170 19.65 6.06 8.73
N ASP A 171 20.40 6.10 9.84
CA ASP A 171 21.30 5.03 10.27
C ASP A 171 20.56 3.70 10.41
N MET A 172 19.48 3.69 11.18
CA MET A 172 18.66 2.50 11.38
C MET A 172 18.10 1.96 10.07
N LEU A 173 17.62 2.80 9.15
CA LEU A 173 17.13 2.35 7.86
C LEU A 173 18.23 1.71 7.01
N ASN A 174 19.45 2.24 7.06
CA ASN A 174 20.60 1.66 6.37
C ASN A 174 21.00 0.34 7.04
N ARG A 175 21.24 0.30 8.34
CA ARG A 175 21.80 -0.91 9.02
C ARG A 175 20.80 -2.04 9.20
N SER A 176 19.62 -1.73 9.73
CA SER A 176 18.60 -2.74 10.05
C SER A 176 17.89 -3.31 8.82
N LYS A 177 17.95 -2.58 7.70
CA LYS A 177 17.15 -2.85 6.48
C LYS A 177 15.64 -2.99 6.78
N LEU A 178 15.15 -2.57 7.95
CA LEU A 178 13.75 -2.65 8.37
C LEU A 178 12.87 -1.69 7.58
N ARG A 179 11.64 -2.10 7.25
CA ARG A 179 10.68 -1.19 6.61
C ARG A 179 10.37 -0.03 7.57
N PRO A 180 10.08 1.18 7.07
CA PRO A 180 9.68 2.31 7.92
C PRO A 180 8.54 1.99 8.91
N GLY A 181 7.58 1.16 8.49
CA GLY A 181 6.47 0.73 9.36
C GLY A 181 6.86 -0.30 10.42
N GLN A 182 8.00 -0.98 10.27
CA GLN A 182 8.58 -1.87 11.26
C GLN A 182 9.49 -1.09 12.20
N LEU A 183 10.35 -0.23 11.65
CA LEU A 183 11.25 0.65 12.40
C LEU A 183 10.51 1.46 13.47
N ARG A 184 9.33 1.99 13.15
CA ARG A 184 8.54 2.75 14.12
C ARG A 184 8.05 1.94 15.32
N LEU A 185 7.93 0.62 15.17
CA LEU A 185 7.38 -0.26 16.20
C LEU A 185 8.49 -0.77 17.13
N LEU A 186 9.74 -0.33 16.95
CA LEU A 186 10.81 -0.61 17.88
C LEU A 186 10.54 0.13 19.20
N ALA A 187 10.55 -0.61 20.31
CA ALA A 187 10.52 -0.07 21.66
C ALA A 187 11.95 0.05 22.20
N ALA A 188 12.22 1.11 22.97
CA ALA A 188 13.48 1.32 23.70
C ALA A 188 13.56 0.50 25.00
N ARG A 189 12.47 -0.18 25.39
CA ARG A 189 12.40 -0.94 26.62
C ARG A 189 12.76 -2.40 26.36
N THR A 190 13.96 -2.80 26.80
CA THR A 190 14.33 -4.18 27.20
C THR A 190 13.73 -5.32 26.37
N ASP A 191 13.68 -5.21 25.05
CA ASP A 191 13.63 -6.40 24.23
C ASP A 191 15.04 -6.97 24.33
N GLU A 192 15.27 -8.00 25.16
CA GLU A 192 16.51 -8.81 25.12
C GLU A 192 16.81 -9.25 23.68
N SER A 193 15.72 -9.46 22.95
CA SER A 193 15.51 -9.51 21.51
C SER A 193 16.27 -8.45 20.67
N LEU A 194 16.44 -7.20 21.10
CA LEU A 194 17.23 -6.20 20.36
C LEU A 194 18.73 -6.36 20.62
N SER A 195 19.13 -6.70 21.86
CA SER A 195 20.52 -7.04 22.21
C SER A 195 20.99 -8.37 21.61
N SER A 196 20.10 -9.34 21.41
CA SER A 196 20.38 -10.64 20.81
C SER A 196 20.18 -10.67 19.29
N GLY A 197 19.71 -9.58 18.68
CA GLY A 197 19.42 -9.55 17.25
C GLY A 197 18.21 -10.43 16.85
N THR A 198 17.20 -10.57 17.69
CA THR A 198 15.96 -11.29 17.38
C THR A 198 14.75 -10.42 17.69
N TRP A 199 14.47 -9.41 16.85
CA TRP A 199 13.28 -8.57 17.03
C TRP A 199 11.99 -9.23 16.52
N ASP A 200 11.09 -9.66 17.42
CA ASP A 200 9.83 -10.33 17.10
C ASP A 200 8.65 -9.37 16.79
N GLY A 201 8.83 -8.06 16.94
CA GLY A 201 7.72 -7.11 17.02
C GLY A 201 7.06 -6.64 15.69
N ALA A 202 7.48 -7.10 14.51
CA ALA A 202 6.72 -6.82 13.28
C ALA A 202 6.28 -8.08 12.57
N ARG A 203 4.97 -8.37 12.70
CA ARG A 203 4.26 -9.22 11.74
C ARG A 203 4.64 -8.80 10.33
N LYS A 204 5.32 -9.70 9.60
CA LYS A 204 5.75 -9.43 8.24
C LYS A 204 4.57 -9.43 7.27
N LYS A 205 4.82 -8.89 6.07
CA LYS A 205 4.05 -9.28 4.87
C LYS A 205 4.55 -10.61 4.28
N SER A 206 5.75 -11.08 4.65
CA SER A 206 6.37 -12.35 4.23
C SER A 206 7.69 -12.64 4.99
N GLY A 207 7.74 -13.62 5.92
CA GLY A 207 8.98 -14.25 6.49
C GLY A 207 9.34 -13.96 7.98
N SER A 208 10.48 -14.50 8.45
CA SER A 208 11.02 -14.46 9.85
C SER A 208 11.92 -13.25 10.18
N PRO A 209 11.87 -12.66 11.37
CA PRO A 209 12.59 -11.41 11.70
C PRO A 209 14.09 -11.48 11.37
N LYS A 210 14.67 -10.33 10.97
CA LYS A 210 16.12 -10.21 10.75
C LYS A 210 16.76 -9.59 11.99
N PRO A 211 17.90 -10.13 12.45
CA PRO A 211 18.73 -9.44 13.42
C PRO A 211 19.10 -8.05 12.98
N VAL A 212 19.05 -7.12 13.93
CA VAL A 212 19.54 -5.77 13.75
C VAL A 212 20.70 -5.58 14.73
N PRO A 213 21.94 -5.48 14.26
CA PRO A 213 23.08 -5.25 15.14
C PRO A 213 23.14 -3.76 15.47
N PHE A 214 22.52 -3.33 16.57
CA PHE A 214 22.75 -2.01 17.14
C PHE A 214 22.56 -2.02 18.65
N GLU A 215 23.52 -1.47 19.36
CA GLU A 215 23.41 -1.20 20.79
C GLU A 215 22.72 0.15 20.97
N LEU A 216 21.62 0.15 21.70
CA LEU A 216 21.01 1.36 22.21
C LEU A 216 21.44 1.55 23.64
N THR A 217 22.13 2.65 23.94
CA THR A 217 22.19 3.16 25.31
C THR A 217 20.79 3.69 25.65
N PRO A 218 20.03 3.05 26.56
CA PRO A 218 18.73 3.55 26.94
C PRO A 218 18.92 4.91 27.60
N ALA A 219 18.26 5.95 27.09
CA ALA A 219 18.07 7.15 27.89
C ALA A 219 17.00 6.83 28.93
N ASP A 220 17.35 6.97 30.21
CA ASP A 220 16.51 6.68 31.37
C ASP A 220 15.10 7.24 31.20
N THR A 221 14.18 6.38 30.78
CA THR A 221 12.76 6.70 30.67
C THR A 221 11.95 5.51 31.17
N GLN A 222 11.45 5.64 32.39
CA GLN A 222 10.57 4.67 33.02
C GLN A 222 9.26 4.56 32.22
N GLY A 223 8.99 3.39 31.63
CA GLY A 223 7.75 3.12 30.87
C GLY A 223 8.02 2.45 29.51
N VAL A 224 6.97 2.00 28.81
CA VAL A 224 7.08 1.48 27.42
C VAL A 224 7.44 2.65 26.50
N CYS A 225 8.74 2.94 26.43
CA CYS A 225 9.32 3.98 25.62
C CYS A 225 9.48 3.45 24.19
N TRP A 226 8.93 4.13 23.19
CA TRP A 226 9.23 3.82 21.79
C TRP A 226 10.63 4.32 21.46
N LEU A 227 11.42 3.56 20.69
CA LEU A 227 12.76 4.01 20.27
C LEU A 227 12.71 5.35 19.52
N LEU A 228 11.67 5.50 18.70
CA LEU A 228 11.39 6.74 17.97
C LEU A 228 10.06 7.29 18.46
N PRO A 229 10.04 8.06 19.56
CA PRO A 229 8.79 8.60 20.10
C PRO A 229 8.27 9.75 19.23
N SER A 230 6.94 9.89 19.20
CA SER A 230 6.28 11.03 18.58
C SER A 230 6.37 12.26 19.46
N ALA A 231 6.72 13.41 18.89
CA ALA A 231 6.68 14.69 19.60
C ALA A 231 5.26 15.21 19.88
N ARG A 232 4.24 14.60 19.27
CA ARG A 232 2.83 15.07 19.30
C ARG A 232 1.93 14.34 20.31
N GLY A 233 2.48 13.40 21.08
CA GLY A 233 1.71 12.63 22.05
C GLY A 233 2.25 11.22 22.26
N PRO A 234 1.61 10.43 23.15
CA PRO A 234 2.04 9.08 23.48
C PRO A 234 1.93 8.17 22.26
N GLY A 235 3.06 7.66 21.77
CA GLY A 235 3.10 6.72 20.66
C GLY A 235 4.35 6.82 19.79
N PRO A 236 4.52 5.88 18.86
CA PRO A 236 5.66 5.86 17.97
C PRO A 236 5.55 6.88 16.86
N LEU A 237 6.70 7.24 16.30
CA LEU A 237 6.82 8.08 15.13
C LEU A 237 6.00 7.49 13.95
N SER A 238 5.23 8.32 13.25
CA SER A 238 4.46 7.84 12.11
C SER A 238 5.36 7.42 10.94
N THR A 239 4.95 6.41 10.17
CA THR A 239 5.63 5.99 8.92
C THR A 239 5.81 7.16 7.95
N ARG A 240 4.84 8.09 7.91
CA ARG A 240 4.90 9.30 7.08
C ARG A 240 6.00 10.24 7.57
N THR A 241 6.17 10.38 8.87
CA THR A 241 7.24 11.23 9.45
C THR A 241 8.61 10.65 9.14
N ILE A 242 8.82 9.34 9.28
CA ILE A 242 10.07 8.67 8.88
C ILE A 242 10.40 8.95 7.41
N ARG A 243 9.42 8.82 6.51
CA ARG A 243 9.62 9.14 5.09
C ARG A 243 9.98 10.61 4.87
N ARG A 244 9.28 11.53 5.54
CA ARG A 244 9.55 12.98 5.45
C ARG A 244 10.93 13.35 5.96
N ILE A 245 11.46 12.67 6.98
CA ILE A 245 12.82 12.86 7.46
C ILE A 245 13.79 12.56 6.32
N VAL A 246 13.72 11.35 5.73
CA VAL A 246 14.59 10.96 4.62
C VAL A 246 14.43 11.91 3.44
N GLU A 247 13.20 12.19 3.00
CA GLU A 247 12.94 13.08 1.87
C GLU A 247 13.50 14.49 2.08
N ARG A 248 13.41 15.04 3.30
CA ARG A 248 13.94 16.37 3.61
C ARG A 248 15.46 16.38 3.53
N VAL A 249 16.13 15.42 4.16
CA VAL A 249 17.60 15.33 4.14
C VAL A 249 18.11 15.08 2.72
N SER A 250 17.46 14.18 1.98
CA SER A 250 17.76 13.91 0.58
C SER A 250 17.65 15.17 -0.30
N ARG A 251 16.58 15.96 -0.14
CA ARG A 251 16.43 17.23 -0.87
C ARG A 251 17.51 18.26 -0.53
N SER A 252 17.95 18.35 0.72
CA SER A 252 19.00 19.31 1.12
C SER A 252 20.36 19.07 0.46
N ARG A 253 20.60 17.87 -0.08
CA ARG A 253 21.85 17.51 -0.77
C ARG A 253 21.64 17.18 -2.25
N SER A 254 20.45 17.43 -2.80
CA SER A 254 20.07 17.02 -4.17
C SER A 254 20.29 15.53 -4.43
N ILE A 255 20.17 14.70 -3.39
CA ILE A 255 20.30 13.24 -3.47
C ILE A 255 18.89 12.65 -3.67
N HIS A 256 18.75 11.68 -4.58
CA HIS A 256 17.46 11.03 -4.84
C HIS A 256 17.27 9.73 -4.04
N ALA A 257 17.69 9.73 -2.77
CA ALA A 257 17.51 8.59 -1.88
C ALA A 257 16.11 8.56 -1.27
N THR A 258 15.60 7.36 -1.04
CA THR A 258 14.33 7.13 -0.34
C THR A 258 14.53 6.04 0.71
N CYS A 259 13.59 5.88 1.65
CA CYS A 259 13.69 4.80 2.64
C CYS A 259 13.89 3.41 1.98
N THR A 260 13.31 3.18 0.80
CA THR A 260 13.51 1.92 0.07
C THR A 260 14.92 1.81 -0.52
N ALA A 261 15.48 2.90 -1.03
CA ALA A 261 16.84 2.93 -1.58
C ALA A 261 17.88 2.72 -0.47
N LEU A 262 17.72 3.40 0.68
CA LEU A 262 18.58 3.25 1.87
C LEU A 262 18.61 1.82 2.40
N ARG A 263 17.44 1.18 2.50
CA ARG A 263 17.32 -0.20 2.96
C ARG A 263 17.87 -1.25 1.98
N LYS A 264 18.11 -0.86 0.73
CA LYS A 264 18.70 -1.72 -0.30
C LYS A 264 20.18 -1.43 -0.51
N ALA A 265 20.67 -0.30 -0.01
CA ALA A 265 22.08 0.06 -0.06
C ALA A 265 22.91 -0.93 0.77
N ASP A 266 24.20 -0.97 0.52
CA ASP A 266 25.14 -1.68 1.37
C ASP A 266 25.19 -1.08 2.77
N ASP A 267 25.70 -1.85 3.73
CA ASP A 267 25.80 -1.38 5.11
C ASP A 267 26.99 -0.42 5.24
N VAL A 268 26.73 0.80 5.71
CA VAL A 268 27.77 1.84 5.83
C VAL A 268 27.93 2.15 7.31
N PRO A 269 28.97 1.60 7.98
CA PRO A 269 29.16 1.82 9.40
C PRO A 269 29.52 3.29 9.68
N TRP A 270 28.88 3.87 10.71
CA TRP A 270 29.12 5.25 11.13
C TRP A 270 30.60 5.55 11.46
N GLN A 271 31.35 4.56 11.96
CA GLN A 271 32.77 4.70 12.28
C GLN A 271 33.63 5.07 11.06
N ALA A 272 33.11 4.90 9.83
CA ALA A 272 33.79 5.28 8.58
C ALA A 272 33.39 6.67 8.04
N VAL A 273 32.63 7.45 8.81
CA VAL A 273 32.09 8.77 8.42
C VAL A 273 32.64 9.91 9.30
N ALA A 274 33.33 9.57 10.39
CA ALA A 274 34.00 10.50 11.29
C ALA A 274 35.44 10.79 10.86
#